data_AF-A0A940DM36-F1
#
_entry.id   AF-A0A940DM36-F1
#
_cell.length_a   1.000
_cell.length_b   1.000
_cell.length_c   1.000
_cell.angle_alpha   90.00
_cell.angle_beta   90.00
_cell.angle_gamma   90.00
#
_symmetry.space_group_name_H-M   'P 1'
#
loop_
_entity.id
_entity.type
_entity.pdbx_description
1 polymer ?
#
loop_
_entity_poly.entity_id
_entity_poly.type
_entity_poly.pdbx_seq_one_letter_code
_entity_poly.pdbx_strand_id
1 'polypeptide(L)'
;AILGTGSNSCLYDGERIVKNIRPGGYVLGDEGSAASLGRMFLSDYIKELLPDEVSDDFRSEYGLDYNAVVNLVYKSPHPAADVAAFAPYVMKWRDEPYLHEMICRNFRNFIERSLLRYEVPQAESAAGPAPAYPEVSVTGSFGCACRDILEGLASGYGLRFVRFMPAPMDGLLLYHRKNIGRKPLPGN
;
A
#
# COMPACT_ATOMS: atom_id res chain seq x y z
N ALA A 1 -7.85 2.58 -1.85
CA ALA A 1 -6.79 1.70 -1.31
C ALA A 1 -6.39 2.18 0.07
N ILE A 2 -6.10 1.26 0.98
CA ILE A 2 -5.45 1.51 2.28
C ILE A 2 -4.04 0.95 2.17
N LEU A 3 -3.01 1.75 2.44
CA LEU A 3 -1.60 1.36 2.39
C LEU A 3 -0.88 1.88 3.65
N GLY A 4 -0.76 1.02 4.65
CA GLY A 4 -0.10 1.28 5.93
C GLY A 4 0.73 0.08 6.36
N THR A 5 0.61 -0.34 7.63
CA THR A 5 1.20 -1.60 8.11
C THR A 5 0.77 -2.79 7.25
N GLY A 6 -0.54 -2.89 6.98
CA GLY A 6 -1.11 -3.81 5.99
C GLY A 6 -1.65 -3.04 4.77
N SER A 7 -2.26 -3.78 3.84
CA SER A 7 -2.90 -3.18 2.65
C SER A 7 -4.36 -3.62 2.56
N ASN A 8 -5.18 -2.81 1.89
CA ASN A 8 -6.52 -3.24 1.49
C ASN A 8 -7.01 -2.45 0.27
N SER A 9 -7.96 -2.98 -0.47
CA SER A 9 -8.57 -2.29 -1.60
C SER A 9 -10.08 -2.53 -1.62
N CYS A 10 -10.83 -1.54 -2.09
CA CYS A 10 -12.26 -1.71 -2.33
C CYS A 10 -12.73 -0.76 -3.44
N LEU A 11 -13.84 -1.11 -4.08
CA LEU A 11 -14.60 -0.25 -4.98
C LEU A 11 -15.77 0.36 -4.20
N TYR A 12 -15.89 1.67 -4.25
CA TYR A 12 -16.93 2.46 -3.61
C TYR A 12 -17.79 3.13 -4.68
N ASP A 13 -19.11 2.98 -4.60
CA ASP A 13 -20.07 3.52 -5.58
C ASP A 13 -20.53 4.96 -5.27
N GLY A 14 -20.06 5.55 -4.16
CA GLY A 14 -20.50 6.84 -3.66
C GLY A 14 -21.38 6.74 -2.41
N GLU A 15 -21.91 5.55 -2.11
CA GLU A 15 -22.73 5.28 -0.92
C GLU A 15 -22.16 4.14 -0.07
N ARG A 16 -21.74 3.04 -0.72
CA ARG A 16 -21.26 1.82 -0.06
C ARG A 16 -20.11 1.14 -0.80
N ILE A 17 -19.46 0.21 -0.12
CA ILE A 17 -18.48 -0.68 -0.72
C ILE A 17 -19.21 -1.75 -1.53
N VAL A 18 -18.95 -1.82 -2.84
CA VAL A 18 -19.59 -2.78 -3.77
C VAL A 18 -18.69 -3.96 -4.13
N LYS A 19 -17.37 -3.81 -3.94
CA LYS A 19 -16.40 -4.89 -4.16
C LYS A 19 -15.20 -4.69 -3.26
N ASN A 20 -14.65 -5.79 -2.73
CA ASN A 20 -13.43 -5.81 -1.95
C ASN A 20 -12.60 -7.03 -2.37
N ILE A 21 -11.33 -6.80 -2.71
CA ILE A 21 -10.36 -7.87 -2.90
C ILE A 21 -9.73 -8.15 -1.55
N ARG A 22 -9.82 -9.42 -1.12
CA ARG A 22 -9.31 -9.83 0.19
C ARG A 22 -7.79 -9.66 0.23
N PRO A 23 -7.23 -9.01 1.27
CA PRO A 23 -5.81 -8.66 1.29
C PRO A 23 -4.87 -9.83 1.62
N GLY A 24 -5.39 -10.97 2.11
CA GLY A 24 -4.55 -12.13 2.51
C GLY A 24 -3.75 -11.93 3.80
N GLY A 25 -3.65 -10.70 4.29
CA GLY A 25 -2.87 -10.35 5.47
C GLY A 25 -1.37 -10.52 5.26
N TYR A 26 -0.59 -10.17 6.28
CA TYR A 26 0.87 -10.10 6.16
C TYR A 26 1.57 -11.43 5.81
N VAL A 27 0.90 -12.58 5.87
CA VAL A 27 1.53 -13.85 5.46
C VAL A 27 1.27 -14.15 3.98
N LEU A 28 0.02 -14.02 3.54
CA LEU A 28 -0.43 -14.50 2.23
C LEU A 28 -0.56 -13.40 1.18
N GLY A 29 -0.52 -12.14 1.58
CA GLY A 29 -0.62 -10.99 0.69
C GLY A 29 -0.11 -9.73 1.37
N ASP A 30 -1.02 -8.78 1.59
CA ASP A 30 -0.72 -7.41 2.01
C ASP A 30 0.29 -6.71 1.09
N GLU A 31 0.26 -7.03 -0.20
CA GLU A 31 1.16 -6.43 -1.17
C GLU A 31 1.02 -4.90 -1.16
N GLY A 32 2.13 -4.18 -1.34
CA GLY A 32 2.14 -2.71 -1.27
C GLY A 32 2.07 -2.13 0.15
N SER A 33 1.98 -2.96 1.19
CA SER A 33 2.10 -2.51 2.58
C SER A 33 3.55 -2.39 3.05
N ALA A 34 3.74 -1.71 4.19
CA ALA A 34 5.03 -1.68 4.89
C ALA A 34 5.42 -3.05 5.43
N ALA A 35 4.48 -3.89 5.90
CA ALA A 35 4.79 -5.24 6.34
C ALA A 35 5.29 -6.11 5.18
N SER A 36 4.70 -5.98 3.99
CA SER A 36 5.17 -6.69 2.79
C SER A 36 6.57 -6.24 2.40
N LEU A 37 6.84 -4.94 2.39
CA LEU A 37 8.17 -4.42 2.11
C LEU A 37 9.22 -4.93 3.11
N GLY A 38 8.93 -4.85 4.42
CA GLY A 38 9.82 -5.35 5.46
C GLY A 38 10.09 -6.85 5.33
N ARG A 39 9.08 -7.66 4.97
CA ARG A 39 9.28 -9.10 4.74
C ARG A 39 10.20 -9.35 3.56
N MET A 40 10.00 -8.64 2.45
CA MET A 40 10.85 -8.76 1.26
C MET A 40 12.30 -8.43 1.61
N PHE A 41 12.51 -7.31 2.32
CA PHE A 41 13.84 -6.88 2.76
C PHE A 41 14.50 -7.90 3.69
N LEU A 42 13.82 -8.33 4.76
CA LEU A 42 14.37 -9.31 5.70
C LEU A 42 14.65 -10.66 5.02
N SER A 43 13.82 -11.07 4.05
CA SER A 43 14.05 -12.30 3.30
C SER A 43 15.31 -12.23 2.44
N ASP A 44 15.57 -11.09 1.82
CA ASP A 44 16.76 -10.88 0.99
C ASP A 44 18.01 -10.66 1.86
N TYR A 45 17.87 -10.01 3.04
CA TYR A 45 18.94 -9.87 4.04
C TYR A 45 19.44 -11.22 4.55
N ILE A 46 18.55 -12.12 5.01
CA ILE A 46 18.96 -13.43 5.54
C ILE A 46 19.52 -14.38 4.46
N LYS A 47 19.28 -14.09 3.18
CA LYS A 47 19.81 -14.83 2.04
C LYS A 47 21.05 -14.17 1.44
N GLU A 48 21.54 -13.08 2.04
CA GLU A 48 22.72 -12.35 1.58
C GLU A 48 22.56 -11.86 0.11
N LEU A 49 21.35 -11.42 -0.25
CA LEU A 49 21.03 -10.93 -1.60
C LEU A 49 21.04 -9.40 -1.72
N LEU A 50 21.11 -8.69 -0.60
CA LEU A 50 21.20 -7.23 -0.57
C LEU A 50 22.59 -6.77 -1.03
N PRO A 51 22.72 -5.55 -1.58
CA PRO A 51 24.03 -4.93 -1.77
C PRO A 51 24.82 -4.88 -0.45
N ASP A 52 26.13 -5.15 -0.52
CA ASP A 52 27.01 -5.25 0.65
C ASP A 52 26.92 -4.03 1.57
N GLU A 53 26.92 -2.82 0.99
CA GLU A 53 26.83 -1.55 1.73
C GLU A 53 25.52 -1.46 2.55
N VAL A 54 24.40 -1.90 1.98
CA VAL A 54 23.10 -1.87 2.66
C VAL A 54 23.04 -2.93 3.74
N SER A 55 23.61 -4.11 3.48
CA SER A 55 23.68 -5.21 4.45
C SER A 55 24.54 -4.86 5.65
N ASP A 56 25.70 -4.22 5.42
CA ASP A 56 26.62 -3.82 6.48
C ASP A 56 26.05 -2.67 7.33
N ASP A 57 25.43 -1.65 6.71
CA ASP A 57 24.72 -0.59 7.43
C ASP A 57 23.57 -1.18 8.28
N PHE A 58 22.77 -2.09 7.71
CA PHE A 58 21.65 -2.72 8.42
C PHE A 58 22.13 -3.56 9.60
N ARG A 59 23.20 -4.33 9.41
CA ARG A 59 23.80 -5.14 10.47
C ARG A 59 24.36 -4.26 11.58
N SER A 60 24.99 -3.14 11.24
CA SER A 60 25.49 -2.18 12.22
C SER A 60 24.37 -1.49 13.00
N GLU A 61 23.26 -1.15 12.35
CA GLU A 61 22.14 -0.43 12.97
C GLU A 61 21.27 -1.35 13.86
N TYR A 62 20.99 -2.58 13.40
CA TYR A 62 20.02 -3.46 14.04
C TYR A 62 20.61 -4.69 14.72
N GLY A 63 21.84 -5.10 14.37
CA GLY A 63 22.50 -6.27 14.97
C GLY A 63 21.72 -7.59 14.82
N LEU A 64 20.86 -7.70 13.80
CA LEU A 64 19.99 -8.86 13.62
C LEU A 64 20.72 -9.99 12.92
N ASP A 65 20.80 -11.14 13.59
CA ASP A 65 21.20 -12.40 12.98
C ASP A 65 19.98 -13.18 12.43
N TYR A 66 20.24 -14.30 11.75
CA TYR A 66 19.19 -15.17 11.22
C TYR A 66 18.15 -15.58 12.29
N ASN A 67 18.60 -15.96 13.49
CA ASN A 67 17.71 -16.42 14.54
C ASN A 67 16.83 -15.29 15.09
N ALA A 68 17.37 -14.08 15.20
CA ALA A 68 16.63 -12.89 15.61
C ALA A 68 15.53 -12.56 14.59
N VAL A 69 15.84 -12.61 13.29
CA VAL A 69 14.84 -12.41 12.22
C VAL A 69 13.74 -13.48 12.27
N VAL A 70 14.11 -14.76 12.38
CA VAL A 70 13.14 -15.86 12.49
C VAL A 70 12.25 -15.68 13.73
N ASN A 71 12.83 -15.37 14.89
CA ASN A 71 12.04 -15.15 16.10
C ASN A 71 11.09 -13.95 15.95
N LEU A 72 11.54 -12.86 15.34
CA LEU A 72 10.71 -11.68 15.07
C LEU A 72 9.47 -12.05 14.25
N VAL A 73 9.65 -12.84 13.17
CA VAL A 73 8.55 -13.20 12.26
C VAL A 73 7.58 -14.21 12.87
N TYR A 74 8.09 -15.22 13.60
CA TYR A 74 7.27 -16.35 14.04
C TYR A 74 6.81 -16.28 15.50
N LYS A 75 7.48 -15.51 16.36
CA LYS A 75 7.22 -15.52 17.82
C LYS A 75 6.84 -14.16 18.40
N SER A 76 6.94 -13.09 17.62
CA SER A 76 6.45 -11.78 18.06
C SER A 76 4.95 -11.82 18.37
N PRO A 77 4.46 -11.06 19.38
CA PRO A 77 3.03 -10.85 19.58
C PRO A 77 2.37 -10.08 18.41
N HIS A 78 3.13 -9.28 17.66
CA HIS A 78 2.64 -8.40 16.60
C HIS A 78 3.54 -8.43 15.34
N PRO A 79 3.73 -9.60 14.71
CA PRO A 79 4.76 -9.79 13.68
C PRO A 79 4.57 -8.89 12.45
N ALA A 80 3.33 -8.58 12.07
CA ALA A 80 3.07 -7.66 10.96
C ALA A 80 3.57 -6.22 11.26
N ALA A 81 3.40 -5.75 12.49
CA ALA A 81 3.84 -4.41 12.90
C ALA A 81 5.36 -4.36 13.03
N ASP A 82 5.95 -5.39 13.64
CA ASP A 82 7.39 -5.50 13.83
C ASP A 82 8.14 -5.55 12.50
N VAL A 83 7.64 -6.32 11.53
CA VAL A 83 8.24 -6.36 10.21
C VAL A 83 8.02 -5.05 9.45
N ALA A 84 6.84 -4.42 9.58
CA ALA A 84 6.57 -3.11 8.98
C ALA A 84 7.48 -2.01 9.52
N ALA A 85 8.03 -2.16 10.74
CA ALA A 85 8.93 -1.20 11.35
C ALA A 85 10.27 -1.05 10.59
N PHE A 86 10.61 -1.97 9.68
CA PHE A 86 11.78 -1.84 8.81
C PHE A 86 11.51 -1.06 7.52
N ALA A 87 10.25 -0.76 7.18
CA ALA A 87 9.95 0.01 5.98
C ALA A 87 10.64 1.39 5.95
N PRO A 88 10.71 2.16 7.06
CA PRO A 88 11.51 3.39 7.11
C PRO A 88 12.99 3.20 6.76
N TYR A 89 13.61 2.10 7.22
CA TYR A 89 14.99 1.78 6.86
C TYR A 89 15.13 1.52 5.36
N VAL A 90 14.22 0.73 4.77
CA VAL A 90 14.23 0.50 3.32
C VAL A 90 14.05 1.81 2.55
N MET A 91 13.19 2.71 3.03
CA MET A 91 12.97 4.01 2.41
C MET A 91 14.16 4.98 2.54
N LYS A 92 15.02 4.84 3.56
CA LYS A 92 16.31 5.57 3.63
C LYS A 92 17.20 5.27 2.42
N TRP A 93 17.12 4.04 1.91
CA TRP A 93 17.88 3.53 0.77
C TRP A 93 17.09 3.56 -0.56
N ARG A 94 16.01 4.33 -0.66
CA ARG A 94 15.08 4.31 -1.82
C ARG A 94 15.68 4.70 -3.17
N ASP A 95 16.84 5.36 -3.17
CA ASP A 95 17.57 5.78 -4.37
C ASP A 95 18.66 4.75 -4.78
N GLU A 96 18.97 3.79 -3.90
CA GLU A 96 19.79 2.64 -4.27
C GLU A 96 18.99 1.75 -5.24
N PRO A 97 19.53 1.39 -6.42
CA PRO A 97 18.76 0.72 -7.47
C PRO A 97 18.06 -0.58 -7.07
N TYR A 98 18.70 -1.43 -6.27
CA TYR A 98 18.13 -2.70 -5.81
C TYR A 98 16.93 -2.46 -4.88
N LEU A 99 17.07 -1.56 -3.90
CA LEU A 99 16.00 -1.23 -2.95
C LEU A 99 14.88 -0.45 -3.64
N HIS A 100 15.21 0.42 -4.59
CA HIS A 100 14.22 1.09 -5.42
C HIS A 100 13.33 0.08 -6.15
N GLU A 101 13.93 -0.91 -6.82
CA GLU A 101 13.17 -1.97 -7.51
C GLU A 101 12.41 -2.85 -6.52
N MET A 102 12.93 -3.11 -5.32
CA MET A 102 12.19 -3.82 -4.28
C MET A 102 10.90 -3.07 -3.89
N ILE A 103 10.98 -1.76 -3.68
CA ILE A 103 9.82 -0.91 -3.36
C ILE A 103 8.84 -0.89 -4.53
N CYS A 104 9.34 -0.69 -5.76
CA CYS A 104 8.53 -0.73 -6.96
C CYS A 104 7.81 -2.07 -7.12
N ARG A 105 8.52 -3.19 -6.96
CA ARG A 105 7.97 -4.56 -7.00
C ARG A 105 6.88 -4.77 -5.95
N ASN A 106 7.05 -4.24 -4.74
CA ASN A 106 6.03 -4.32 -3.70
C ASN A 106 4.71 -3.65 -4.14
N PHE A 107 4.77 -2.45 -4.74
CA PHE A 107 3.58 -1.76 -5.25
C PHE A 107 3.04 -2.33 -6.55
N ARG A 108 3.91 -2.83 -7.44
CA ARG A 108 3.55 -3.51 -8.67
C ARG A 108 2.69 -4.73 -8.38
N ASN A 109 3.10 -5.53 -7.39
CA ASN A 109 2.32 -6.66 -6.89
C ASN A 109 0.95 -6.23 -6.36
N PHE A 110 0.86 -5.12 -5.61
CA PHE A 110 -0.43 -4.59 -5.15
C PHE A 110 -1.34 -4.17 -6.31
N ILE A 111 -0.79 -3.45 -7.29
CA ILE A 111 -1.53 -3.03 -8.48
C ILE A 111 -2.10 -4.26 -9.19
N GLU A 112 -1.25 -5.21 -9.56
CA GLU A 112 -1.63 -6.36 -10.38
C GLU A 112 -2.59 -7.31 -9.66
N ARG A 113 -2.36 -7.57 -8.38
CA ARG A 113 -3.11 -8.56 -7.61
C ARG A 113 -4.36 -8.00 -6.96
N SER A 114 -4.43 -6.67 -6.78
CA SER A 114 -5.59 -6.00 -6.17
C SER A 114 -6.26 -5.00 -7.09
N LEU A 115 -5.58 -3.95 -7.54
CA LEU A 115 -6.23 -2.82 -8.22
C LEU A 115 -6.75 -3.18 -9.61
N LEU A 116 -6.02 -3.97 -10.39
CA LEU A 116 -6.46 -4.40 -11.72
C LEU A 116 -7.66 -5.37 -11.68
N ARG A 117 -8.07 -5.83 -10.49
CA ARG A 117 -9.25 -6.69 -10.33
C ARG A 117 -10.56 -5.90 -10.28
N TYR A 118 -10.52 -4.57 -10.38
CA TYR A 118 -11.69 -3.69 -10.40
C TYR A 118 -12.04 -3.16 -11.79
N GLU A 119 -11.78 -3.94 -12.84
CA GLU A 119 -12.16 -3.60 -14.23
C GLU A 119 -13.62 -3.14 -14.31
N VAL A 120 -13.82 -2.03 -15.03
CA VAL A 120 -15.15 -1.50 -15.32
C VAL A 120 -15.49 -1.87 -16.77
N PRO A 121 -16.71 -2.36 -17.05
CA PRO A 121 -17.14 -2.55 -18.43
C PRO A 121 -16.96 -1.26 -19.22
N GLN A 122 -16.23 -1.33 -20.35
CA GLN A 122 -16.08 -0.18 -21.23
C GLN A 122 -17.42 0.08 -21.93
N ALA A 123 -18.23 0.94 -21.34
CA ALA A 123 -19.38 1.50 -22.02
C ALA A 123 -18.91 2.66 -22.89
N GLU A 124 -19.28 2.62 -24.17
CA GLU A 124 -19.13 3.78 -25.05
C GLU A 124 -20.03 4.90 -24.54
N SER A 125 -19.45 6.07 -24.29
CA SER A 125 -20.18 7.28 -23.94
C SER A 125 -19.93 8.36 -24.98
N ALA A 126 -20.84 9.33 -25.08
CA ALA A 126 -20.66 10.52 -25.93
C ALA A 126 -19.39 11.33 -25.59
N ALA A 127 -18.78 11.10 -24.41
CA ALA A 127 -17.56 11.76 -23.96
C ALA A 127 -16.27 10.96 -24.30
N GLY A 128 -16.38 9.88 -25.09
CA GLY A 128 -15.28 8.97 -25.40
C GLY A 128 -15.30 7.69 -24.56
N PRO A 129 -14.28 6.82 -24.72
CA PRO A 129 -14.19 5.57 -23.99
C PRO A 129 -14.00 5.83 -22.49
N ALA A 130 -14.77 5.13 -21.66
CA ALA A 130 -14.59 5.17 -20.22
C ALA A 130 -13.19 4.62 -19.84
N PRO A 131 -12.56 5.14 -18.76
CA PRO A 131 -11.30 4.58 -18.29
C PRO A 131 -11.50 3.10 -17.92
N ALA A 132 -10.52 2.26 -18.27
CA ALA A 132 -10.57 0.81 -18.00
C ALA A 132 -10.67 0.49 -16.50
N TYR A 133 -10.17 1.39 -15.65
CA TYR A 133 -10.14 1.23 -14.20
C TYR A 133 -10.67 2.49 -13.48
N PRO A 134 -11.27 2.33 -12.29
CA PRO A 134 -11.67 3.45 -11.46
C PRO A 134 -10.47 4.28 -10.99
N GLU A 135 -10.71 5.56 -10.69
CA GLU A 135 -9.72 6.38 -10.00
C GLU A 135 -9.40 5.83 -8.62
N VAL A 136 -8.13 5.90 -8.22
CA VAL A 136 -7.66 5.33 -6.96
C VAL A 136 -7.36 6.46 -5.98
N SER A 137 -8.10 6.46 -4.86
CA SER A 137 -7.72 7.24 -3.67
C SER A 137 -6.98 6.34 -2.68
N VAL A 138 -5.87 6.82 -2.14
CA VAL A 138 -5.03 6.13 -1.15
C VAL A 138 -5.22 6.78 0.21
N THR A 139 -5.38 5.95 1.25
CA THR A 139 -5.25 6.36 2.64
C THR A 139 -4.20 5.53 3.35
N GLY A 140 -3.51 6.10 4.32
CA GLY A 140 -2.44 5.45 5.09
C GLY A 140 -1.09 6.11 4.87
N SER A 141 -0.31 6.17 5.95
CA SER A 141 0.97 6.89 6.00
C SER A 141 1.99 6.35 5.01
N PHE A 142 2.11 5.02 4.89
CA PHE A 142 3.08 4.39 3.99
C PHE A 142 2.79 4.71 2.52
N GLY A 143 1.52 4.59 2.09
CA GLY A 143 1.12 4.97 0.74
C GLY A 143 1.35 6.45 0.43
N CYS A 144 1.16 7.34 1.42
CA CYS A 144 1.45 8.77 1.25
C CYS A 144 2.94 9.06 1.13
N ALA A 145 3.78 8.35 1.89
CA ALA A 145 5.23 8.49 1.83
C ALA A 145 5.80 8.02 0.47
N CYS A 146 5.11 7.11 -0.22
CA CYS A 146 5.52 6.53 -1.49
C CYS A 146 4.68 7.03 -2.69
N ARG A 147 4.11 8.24 -2.57
CA ARG A 147 3.20 8.82 -3.57
C ARG A 147 3.81 8.88 -4.97
N ASP A 148 5.03 9.39 -5.06
CA ASP A 148 5.78 9.56 -6.30
C ASP A 148 6.04 8.23 -7.01
N ILE A 149 6.40 7.19 -6.25
CA ILE A 149 6.57 5.83 -6.78
C ILE A 149 5.24 5.26 -7.30
N LEU A 150 4.16 5.40 -6.53
CA LEU A 150 2.83 4.92 -6.92
C LEU A 150 2.32 5.63 -8.18
N GLU A 151 2.45 6.95 -8.24
CA GLU A 151 2.07 7.75 -9.40
C GLU A 151 2.94 7.40 -10.62
N GLY A 152 4.24 7.19 -10.45
CA GLY A 152 5.16 6.76 -11.51
C GLY A 152 4.83 5.37 -12.09
N LEU A 153 4.43 4.42 -11.25
CA LEU A 153 4.01 3.09 -11.71
C LEU A 153 2.65 3.12 -12.43
N ALA A 154 1.76 4.03 -12.04
CA ALA A 154 0.37 4.07 -12.51
C ALA A 154 0.25 4.17 -14.04
N SER A 155 1.14 4.94 -14.69
CA SER A 155 1.14 5.15 -16.13
C SER A 155 1.30 3.85 -16.93
N GLY A 156 2.09 2.89 -16.42
CA GLY A 156 2.28 1.59 -17.07
C GLY A 156 1.03 0.70 -17.06
N TYR A 157 0.07 1.00 -16.18
CA TYR A 157 -1.15 0.19 -15.97
C TYR A 157 -2.43 0.90 -16.40
N GLY A 158 -2.36 2.14 -16.88
CA GLY A 158 -3.55 2.95 -17.16
C GLY A 158 -4.36 3.29 -15.91
N LEU A 159 -3.74 3.24 -14.72
CA LEU A 159 -4.36 3.65 -13.46
C LEU A 159 -4.14 5.15 -13.22
N ARG A 160 -5.07 5.77 -12.49
CA ARG A 160 -4.94 7.16 -12.04
C ARG A 160 -5.14 7.25 -10.54
N PHE A 161 -4.08 7.65 -9.82
CA PHE A 161 -4.19 8.03 -8.42
C PHE A 161 -4.62 9.49 -8.31
N VAL A 162 -5.64 9.78 -7.49
CA VAL A 162 -6.24 11.13 -7.42
C VAL A 162 -6.18 11.78 -6.06
N ARG A 163 -5.98 11.00 -5.00
CA ARG A 163 -5.93 11.51 -3.63
C ARG A 163 -5.06 10.63 -2.75
N PHE A 164 -4.29 11.27 -1.88
CA PHE A 164 -3.51 10.64 -0.82
C PHE A 164 -3.88 11.29 0.51
N MET A 165 -4.19 10.48 1.53
CA MET A 165 -4.54 10.94 2.87
C MET A 165 -3.77 10.11 3.91
N PRO A 166 -2.93 10.71 4.77
CA PRO A 166 -2.10 9.96 5.71
C PRO A 166 -2.94 9.23 6.77
N ALA A 167 -4.03 9.84 7.23
CA ALA A 167 -4.97 9.26 8.17
C ALA A 167 -6.39 9.19 7.58
N PRO A 168 -7.13 8.08 7.79
CA PRO A 168 -8.52 7.96 7.34
C PRO A 168 -9.44 9.02 7.96
N MET A 169 -9.12 9.47 9.17
CA MET A 169 -9.92 10.43 9.94
C MET A 169 -10.07 11.78 9.23
N ASP A 170 -9.05 12.25 8.51
CA ASP A 170 -9.13 13.54 7.82
C ASP A 170 -10.19 13.50 6.70
N GLY A 171 -10.26 12.38 5.97
CA GLY A 171 -11.30 12.14 4.97
C GLY A 171 -12.71 12.04 5.58
N LEU A 172 -12.82 11.40 6.75
CA LEU A 172 -14.09 11.26 7.48
C LEU A 172 -14.60 12.63 7.96
N LEU A 173 -13.72 13.47 8.50
CA LEU A 173 -14.05 14.83 8.93
C LEU A 173 -14.53 15.71 7.76
N LEU A 174 -13.89 15.58 6.60
CA LEU A 174 -14.32 16.24 5.36
C LEU A 174 -15.70 15.76 4.88
N TYR A 175 -15.99 14.46 4.97
CA TYR A 175 -17.30 13.89 4.63
C TYR A 175 -18.40 14.40 5.57
N HIS A 176 -18.16 14.37 6.88
CA HIS A 176 -19.11 14.89 7.87
C HIS A 176 -19.33 16.40 7.69
N ARG A 177 -18.28 17.18 7.42
CA ARG A 177 -18.42 18.63 7.11
C ARG A 177 -19.29 18.90 5.88
N LYS A 178 -19.18 18.09 4.82
CA LYS A 178 -20.01 18.23 3.62
C LYS A 178 -21.47 17.77 3.81
N ASN A 179 -21.72 16.81 4.71
CA ASN A 179 -23.05 16.23 4.90
C ASN A 179 -23.87 16.83 6.06
N ILE A 180 -23.30 17.75 6.84
CA ILE A 180 -24.04 18.51 7.88
C ILE A 180 -25.15 19.41 7.28
N GLY A 181 -25.19 19.62 5.96
CA GLY A 181 -26.25 20.37 5.27
C GLY A 181 -27.44 19.57 4.72
N ARG A 182 -27.47 18.24 4.85
CA ARG A 182 -28.58 17.38 4.37
C ARG A 182 -29.16 16.55 5.51
N LYS A 183 -29.91 17.18 6.42
CA LYS A 183 -30.93 16.46 7.19
C LYS A 183 -32.24 16.47 6.38
N PRO A 184 -32.89 15.33 6.13
CA PRO A 184 -34.30 15.34 5.76
C PRO A 184 -35.09 15.94 6.93
N LEU A 185 -35.98 16.90 6.62
CA LEU A 185 -36.97 17.37 7.59
C LEU A 185 -37.84 16.18 8.02
N PRO A 186 -38.09 15.97 9.32
CA PRO A 186 -39.09 15.01 9.75
C PRO A 186 -40.46 15.47 9.23
N GLY A 187 -41.11 14.62 8.45
CA GLY A 187 -42.44 14.88 7.89
C GLY A 187 -43.50 15.01 9.00
N ASN A 188 -44.42 15.95 8.77
CA ASN A 188 -45.73 16.02 9.42
C ASN A 188 -46.67 14.96 8.84
#